data_AF-A0AAV6L7L8-F1
#
_entry.id   AF-A0AAV6L7L8-F1
#
_cell.length_a   1.000
_cell.length_b   1.000
_cell.length_c   1.000
_cell.angle_alpha   90.00
_cell.angle_beta   90.00
_cell.angle_gamma   90.00
#
_symmetry.space_group_name_H-M   'P 1'
#
loop_
_entity.id
_entity.type
_entity.pdbx_description
1 polymer ?
#
loop_
_entity_poly.entity_id
_entity_poly.type
_entity_poly.pdbx_seq_one_letter_code
_entity_poly.pdbx_strand_id
1 'polypeptide(L)'
;MSATGVHAHPSNKVPSGSDSSDPEFKIIDEPEVGEMGIGALGAGMKECQALLNTMEDLDEDSYNKVLEKLHGDVLWRQMFLDMPEKRRIAWIKKL
;
A
#
# COMPACT_ATOMS: atom_id res chain seq x y z
N MET A 1 16.12 45.08 37.81
CA MET A 1 15.52 44.42 38.98
C MET A 1 15.28 42.97 38.57
N SER A 2 16.12 42.04 39.02
CA SER A 2 16.09 40.64 38.61
C SER A 2 15.50 39.79 39.73
N ALA A 3 14.44 39.03 39.45
CA ALA A 3 13.84 38.10 40.40
C ALA A 3 14.38 36.68 40.14
N THR A 4 15.10 36.15 41.13
CA THR A 4 15.56 34.76 41.18
C THR A 4 14.42 33.85 41.62
N GLY A 5 14.20 32.74 40.91
CA GLY A 5 13.31 31.66 41.32
C GLY A 5 14.10 30.36 41.38
N VAL A 6 14.39 29.89 42.60
CA VAL A 6 14.92 28.55 42.87
C VAL A 6 13.77 27.68 43.38
N HIS A 7 13.54 26.53 42.75
CA HIS A 7 12.72 25.49 43.37
C HIS A 7 13.39 24.13 43.12
N ALA A 8 13.91 23.56 44.20
CA ALA A 8 14.44 22.21 44.29
C ALA A 8 13.32 21.24 44.70
N HIS A 9 13.33 20.02 44.16
CA HIS A 9 12.67 18.85 44.74
C HIS A 9 13.63 17.66 44.65
N PRO A 10 14.00 17.01 45.77
CA PRO A 10 14.88 15.85 45.78
C PRO A 10 14.13 14.52 45.88
N SER A 11 14.76 13.47 45.31
CA SER A 11 14.70 12.05 45.72
C SER A 11 13.42 11.27 45.33
N ASN A 12 13.47 10.09 44.69
CA ASN A 12 13.89 8.82 45.28
C ASN A 12 14.10 7.70 44.22
N LYS A 13 15.32 7.13 44.20
CA LYS A 13 15.70 5.70 44.25
C LYS A 13 14.91 4.62 43.43
N VAL A 14 15.57 4.08 42.40
CA VAL A 14 15.39 2.70 41.85
C VAL A 14 15.73 1.64 42.92
N PRO A 15 15.18 0.39 42.97
CA PRO A 15 15.44 -0.65 41.95
C PRO A 15 14.35 -1.76 41.82
N SER A 16 14.71 -2.84 41.09
CA SER A 16 14.03 -4.15 40.93
C SER A 16 13.03 -4.17 39.78
N GLY A 17 13.20 -4.91 38.68
CA GLY A 17 13.87 -6.20 38.48
C GLY A 17 12.81 -7.24 38.20
N SER A 18 12.68 -7.70 36.95
CA SER A 18 12.13 -9.01 36.57
C SER A 18 12.47 -9.26 35.10
N ASP A 19 13.48 -10.11 34.92
CA ASP A 19 13.65 -11.00 33.78
C ASP A 19 12.35 -11.78 33.56
N SER A 20 11.77 -11.76 32.37
CA SER A 20 10.85 -12.84 31.97
C SER A 20 10.57 -12.81 30.47
N SER A 21 11.28 -13.70 29.78
CA SER A 21 10.82 -14.51 28.65
C SER A 21 10.25 -13.81 27.41
N ASP A 22 11.07 -13.87 26.36
CA ASP A 22 10.67 -13.89 24.95
C ASP A 22 9.56 -14.93 24.69
N PRO A 23 8.42 -14.55 24.09
CA PRO A 23 7.68 -15.47 23.25
C PRO A 23 8.23 -15.37 21.83
N GLU A 24 8.92 -16.43 21.41
CA GLU A 24 9.19 -16.70 20.00
C GLU A 24 7.87 -16.59 19.23
N PHE A 25 7.65 -15.49 18.51
CA PHE A 25 6.63 -15.50 17.48
C PHE A 25 7.17 -16.30 16.30
N LYS A 26 6.92 -17.60 16.40
CA LYS A 26 6.99 -18.58 15.32
C LYS A 26 6.18 -18.07 14.13
N ILE A 27 6.89 -17.92 13.01
CA ILE A 27 6.52 -18.34 11.65
C ILE A 27 5.03 -18.24 11.32
N ILE A 28 4.70 -17.32 10.41
CA ILE A 28 3.74 -17.61 9.34
C ILE A 28 4.41 -17.20 8.03
N ASP A 29 5.02 -18.18 7.39
CA ASP A 29 5.30 -18.15 5.95
C ASP A 29 4.00 -18.60 5.28
N GLU A 30 3.05 -17.67 5.08
CA GLU A 30 1.92 -17.85 4.17
C GLU A 30 1.63 -16.51 3.47
N PRO A 31 1.53 -16.49 2.12
CA PRO A 31 1.11 -15.30 1.40
C PRO A 31 -0.37 -15.05 1.68
N GLU A 32 -0.69 -14.08 2.52
CA GLU A 32 -2.04 -13.53 2.58
C GLU A 32 -2.36 -12.86 1.24
N VAL A 33 -2.91 -13.64 0.32
CA VAL A 33 -3.84 -13.16 -0.72
C VAL A 33 -5.08 -12.65 0.02
N GLY A 34 -4.95 -11.45 0.58
CA GLY A 34 -6.05 -10.67 1.15
C GLY A 34 -6.56 -9.69 0.11
N GLU A 35 -7.63 -10.05 -0.60
CA GLU A 35 -8.41 -9.09 -1.36
C GLU A 35 -8.95 -7.98 -0.44
N MET A 36 -8.93 -6.77 -1.00
CA MET A 36 -9.76 -5.61 -0.64
C MET A 36 -9.27 -4.70 0.50
N GLY A 37 -8.27 -3.89 0.18
CA GLY A 37 -8.05 -2.58 0.79
C GLY A 37 -7.93 -1.52 -0.31
N ILE A 38 -8.87 -0.59 -0.36
CA ILE A 38 -8.82 0.60 -1.21
C ILE A 38 -7.57 1.43 -0.83
N GLY A 39 -6.44 1.17 -1.49
CA GLY A 39 -5.22 1.98 -1.45
C GLY A 39 -5.31 3.17 -2.41
N ALA A 40 -6.43 3.91 -2.38
CA ALA A 40 -6.85 4.87 -3.41
C ALA A 40 -6.04 6.17 -3.53
N LEU A 41 -4.77 6.23 -3.15
CA LEU A 41 -3.96 7.45 -3.35
C LEU A 41 -2.57 7.23 -3.96
N GLY A 42 -2.18 5.99 -4.26
CA GLY A 42 -0.79 5.70 -4.63
C GLY A 42 -0.60 4.70 -5.75
N ALA A 43 -1.65 4.31 -6.48
CA ALA A 43 -1.48 3.32 -7.51
C ALA A 43 -0.78 3.91 -8.74
N GLY A 44 0.54 3.74 -8.77
CA GLY A 44 1.41 4.30 -9.78
C GLY A 44 1.15 3.63 -11.13
N MET A 45 1.59 4.27 -12.22
CA MET A 45 1.58 3.66 -13.56
C MET A 45 2.18 2.24 -13.56
N LYS A 46 3.11 1.97 -12.64
CA LYS A 46 3.70 0.64 -12.41
C LYS A 46 2.69 -0.44 -12.04
N GLU A 47 1.70 -0.15 -11.19
CA GLU A 47 0.64 -1.12 -10.85
C GLU A 47 -0.29 -1.37 -12.02
N CYS A 48 -0.66 -0.30 -12.73
CA CYS A 48 -1.47 -0.45 -13.94
C CYS A 48 -0.75 -1.33 -14.97
N GLN A 49 0.55 -1.10 -15.17
CA GLN A 49 1.37 -1.89 -16.07
C GLN A 49 1.56 -3.35 -15.60
N ALA A 50 1.78 -3.57 -14.30
CA ALA A 50 1.88 -4.92 -13.74
C ALA A 50 0.59 -5.71 -13.98
N LEU A 51 -0.56 -5.09 -13.75
CA LEU A 51 -1.87 -5.69 -13.98
C LEU A 51 -2.21 -5.89 -15.46
N LEU A 52 -1.69 -5.04 -16.36
CA LEU A 52 -1.82 -5.30 -17.80
C LEU A 52 -0.96 -6.49 -18.21
N ASN A 53 0.25 -6.62 -17.67
CA ASN A 53 1.16 -7.73 -17.97
C ASN A 53 0.63 -9.08 -17.47
N THR A 54 -0.24 -9.11 -16.47
CA THR A 54 -0.91 -10.36 -16.05
C THR A 54 -2.06 -10.75 -16.97
N MET A 55 -2.53 -9.87 -17.86
CA MET A 55 -3.62 -10.17 -18.79
C MET A 55 -3.09 -10.74 -20.10
N GLU A 56 -3.02 -12.07 -20.17
CA GLU A 56 -2.66 -12.81 -21.38
C GLU A 56 -3.70 -12.71 -22.51
N ASP A 57 -4.92 -12.29 -22.19
CA ASP A 57 -6.06 -12.19 -23.11
C ASP A 57 -6.11 -10.88 -23.93
N LEU A 58 -5.09 -10.01 -23.82
CA LEU A 58 -5.01 -8.73 -24.51
C LEU A 58 -4.06 -8.79 -25.70
N ASP A 59 -4.55 -8.37 -26.86
CA ASP A 59 -3.73 -8.13 -28.03
C ASP A 59 -2.80 -6.91 -27.81
N GLU A 60 -1.65 -6.88 -28.49
CA GLU A 60 -0.64 -5.82 -28.37
C GLU A 60 -1.21 -4.42 -28.65
N ASP A 61 -2.11 -4.30 -29.64
CA ASP A 61 -2.81 -3.05 -29.93
C ASP A 61 -3.67 -2.59 -28.74
N SER A 62 -4.46 -3.51 -28.17
CA SER A 62 -5.34 -3.24 -27.04
C SER A 62 -4.53 -2.83 -25.80
N TYR A 63 -3.41 -3.50 -25.57
CA TYR A 63 -2.47 -3.21 -24.49
C TYR A 63 -1.87 -1.80 -24.63
N ASN A 64 -1.34 -1.43 -25.81
CA ASN A 64 -0.75 -0.11 -26.01
C ASN A 64 -1.80 1.01 -25.88
N LYS A 65 -2.99 0.81 -26.45
CA LYS A 65 -4.08 1.79 -26.45
C LYS A 65 -4.55 2.12 -25.04
N VAL A 66 -4.68 1.12 -24.17
CA VAL A 66 -5.01 1.36 -22.75
C VAL A 66 -3.82 1.96 -22.00
N LEU A 67 -2.58 1.54 -22.28
CA LEU A 67 -1.38 2.08 -21.65
C LEU A 67 -1.24 3.59 -21.90
N GLU A 68 -1.44 4.05 -23.13
CA GLU A 68 -1.43 5.48 -23.48
C GLU A 68 -2.48 6.28 -22.69
N LYS A 69 -3.68 5.72 -22.55
CA LYS A 69 -4.76 6.37 -21.81
C LYS A 69 -4.49 6.43 -20.31
N LEU A 70 -3.96 5.36 -19.73
CA LEU A 70 -3.56 5.29 -18.33
C LEU A 70 -2.41 6.26 -18.02
N HIS A 71 -1.48 6.43 -18.97
CA HIS A 71 -0.37 7.36 -18.82
C HIS A 71 -0.85 8.82 -18.80
N GLY A 72 -1.79 9.18 -19.67
CA GLY A 72 -2.31 10.53 -19.80
C GLY A 72 -3.33 10.94 -18.73
N ASP A 73 -4.01 9.98 -18.10
CA ASP A 73 -5.22 10.28 -17.32
C ASP A 73 -5.26 9.54 -15.98
N VAL A 74 -5.24 10.31 -14.89
CA VAL A 74 -5.28 9.77 -13.51
C VAL A 74 -6.60 9.06 -13.23
N LEU A 75 -7.71 9.59 -13.75
CA LEU A 75 -9.03 9.00 -13.56
C LEU A 75 -9.14 7.62 -14.21
N TRP A 76 -8.51 7.45 -15.38
CA TRP A 76 -8.48 6.17 -16.08
C TRP A 76 -7.74 5.11 -15.30
N ARG A 77 -6.63 5.48 -14.65
CA ARG A 77 -5.90 4.57 -13.74
C ARG A 77 -6.79 4.13 -12.59
N GLN A 78 -7.49 5.08 -11.98
CA GLN A 78 -8.40 4.78 -10.86
C GLN A 78 -9.51 3.81 -11.28
N MET A 79 -10.17 4.07 -12.42
CA MET A 79 -11.21 3.20 -12.96
C MET A 79 -10.67 1.81 -13.33
N PHE A 80 -9.50 1.75 -13.96
CA PHE A 80 -8.85 0.50 -14.34
C PHE A 80 -8.58 -0.39 -13.12
N LEU A 81 -8.08 0.20 -12.03
CA LEU A 81 -7.75 -0.52 -10.81
C LEU A 81 -8.98 -0.96 -10.02
N ASP A 82 -10.05 -0.16 -10.02
CA ASP A 82 -11.31 -0.47 -9.33
C ASP A 82 -12.06 -1.64 -10.01
N MET A 83 -11.89 -1.81 -11.32
CA MET A 83 -12.55 -2.88 -12.05
C MET A 83 -11.89 -4.27 -11.79
N PRO A 84 -12.70 -5.34 -11.61
CA PRO A 84 -12.18 -6.70 -11.53
C PRO A 84 -11.63 -7.15 -12.90
N GLU A 85 -10.64 -8.04 -12.90
CA GLU A 85 -9.88 -8.45 -14.09
C GLU A 85 -10.76 -8.83 -15.29
N LYS A 86 -11.76 -9.70 -15.09
CA LYS A 86 -12.72 -10.10 -16.14
C LYS A 86 -13.41 -8.91 -16.81
N ARG A 87 -13.76 -7.90 -16.02
CA ARG A 87 -14.43 -6.69 -16.51
C ARG A 87 -13.44 -5.73 -17.14
N ARG A 88 -12.20 -5.70 -16.65
CA ARG A 88 -11.11 -4.89 -17.16
C ARG A 88 -10.73 -5.29 -18.59
N ILE A 89 -10.53 -6.58 -18.85
CA ILE A 89 -10.23 -7.10 -20.20
C ILE A 89 -11.36 -6.73 -21.18
N ALA A 90 -12.62 -6.95 -20.79
CA ALA A 90 -13.76 -6.60 -21.63
C ALA A 90 -13.89 -5.09 -21.89
N TRP A 91 -13.47 -4.26 -20.94
CA TRP A 91 -13.43 -2.81 -21.09
C TRP A 91 -12.31 -2.35 -22.03
N ILE A 92 -11.11 -2.92 -21.90
CA ILE A 92 -9.96 -2.66 -22.78
C ILE A 92 -10.27 -3.07 -24.23
N LYS A 93 -10.93 -4.20 -24.43
CA LYS A 93 -11.35 -4.67 -25.78
C LYS A 93 -12.41 -3.77 -26.44
N LYS A 94 -13.06 -2.88 -25.68
CA LYS A 94 -14.06 -1.93 -26.20
C LYS A 94 -13.51 -0.53 -26.45
N LEU A 95 -12.23 -0.34 -26.16
CA LEU A 95 -11.51 0.93 -26.15
C LEU A 95 -10.93 1.21 -27.54
#